data_AF-A0A3B8RMB1-F1
#
_entry.id   AF-A0A3B8RMB1-F1
#
_cell.length_a   1.000
_cell.length_b   1.000
_cell.length_c   1.000
_cell.angle_alpha   90.00
_cell.angle_beta   90.00
_cell.angle_gamma   90.00
#
_symmetry.space_group_name_H-M   'P 1'
#
loop_
_entity.id
_entity.type
_entity.pdbx_description
1 polymer ?
#
loop_
_entity_poly.entity_id
_entity_poly.type
_entity_poly.pdbx_seq_one_letter_code
_entity_poly.pdbx_strand_id
1 'polypeptide(L)'
;MEEYKNYTIEITLESPIITSFQSDTIFGHLCWAIRFLYQNGENKLREFLETYNQEGIPPLLVSNGFPTGYLPKPVIPPITQDELDMFVGRENRIANSFKIKTIKKLTLIPKGDFVQLQMGTITPLTLFQNMHGSYDTIMKDLTNEQSMVV
;
A
#
# COMPACT_ATOMS: atom_id res chain seq x y z
N MET A 1 -0.98 -3.38 28.03
CA MET A 1 -0.66 -4.01 26.73
C MET A 1 0.26 -3.03 26.04
N GLU A 2 1.51 -3.41 25.79
CA GLU A 2 2.41 -2.58 24.99
C GLU A 2 1.81 -2.46 23.59
N GLU A 3 1.63 -1.22 23.13
CA GLU A 3 1.03 -0.89 21.84
C GLU A 3 2.14 -0.40 20.90
N TYR A 4 2.10 -0.81 19.64
CA TYR A 4 3.02 -0.30 18.64
C TYR A 4 2.80 1.19 18.41
N LYS A 5 3.89 1.94 18.37
CA LYS A 5 3.86 3.31 17.86
C LYS A 5 4.09 3.28 16.35
N ASN A 6 3.14 3.83 15.60
CA ASN A 6 3.25 3.93 14.16
C ASN A 6 4.19 5.08 13.78
N TYR A 7 5.12 4.78 12.88
CA TYR A 7 5.98 5.75 12.22
C TYR A 7 5.77 5.64 10.72
N THR A 8 5.97 6.75 10.01
CA THR A 8 5.82 6.81 8.55
C THR A 8 7.06 7.47 8.00
N ILE A 9 7.70 6.81 7.04
CA ILE A 9 8.91 7.33 6.40
C ILE A 9 8.59 7.61 4.93
N GLU A 10 8.77 8.86 4.51
CA GLU A 10 8.70 9.26 3.11
C GLU A 10 10.11 9.20 2.49
N ILE A 11 10.22 8.47 1.38
CA ILE A 11 11.44 8.25 0.61
C ILE A 11 11.23 8.87 -0.77
N THR A 12 11.97 9.93 -1.07
CA THR A 12 11.99 10.53 -2.41
C THR A 12 13.00 9.80 -3.28
N LEU A 13 12.57 9.32 -4.45
CA LEU A 13 13.41 8.62 -5.40
C LEU A 13 14.17 9.64 -6.27
N GLU A 14 15.50 9.65 -6.15
CA GLU A 14 16.37 10.47 -7.00
C GLU A 14 16.76 9.77 -8.31
N SER A 15 16.48 8.46 -8.43
CA SER A 15 16.73 7.67 -9.64
C SER A 15 15.79 6.47 -9.73
N PRO A 16 15.65 5.84 -10.91
CA PRO A 16 14.81 4.65 -11.08
C PRO A 16 15.27 3.49 -10.20
N ILE A 17 14.32 2.79 -9.59
CA ILE A 17 14.55 1.60 -8.79
C ILE A 17 14.24 0.33 -9.61
N ILE A 18 14.94 -0.77 -9.29
CA ILE A 18 14.68 -2.09 -9.91
C ILE A 18 13.87 -2.97 -8.95
N THR A 19 14.20 -2.93 -7.66
CA THR A 19 13.54 -3.75 -6.64
C THR A 19 12.36 -2.98 -6.03
N SER A 20 11.20 -3.63 -5.97
CA SER A 20 10.04 -3.06 -5.27
C SER A 20 10.33 -2.93 -3.78
N PHE A 21 9.73 -1.93 -3.13
CA PHE A 21 9.84 -1.71 -1.69
C PHE A 21 9.03 -2.76 -0.91
N GLN A 22 9.44 -4.02 -0.95
CA GLN A 22 8.82 -5.07 -0.14
C GLN A 22 9.38 -5.03 1.29
N SER A 23 8.52 -5.36 2.27
CA SER A 23 8.85 -5.32 3.70
C SER A 23 10.06 -6.18 4.07
N ASP A 24 10.19 -7.36 3.48
CA ASP A 24 11.35 -8.25 3.64
C ASP A 24 12.65 -7.62 3.11
N THR A 25 12.57 -6.94 1.97
CA THR A 25 13.70 -6.19 1.39
C THR A 25 14.10 -5.04 2.29
N ILE A 26 13.14 -4.23 2.75
CA ILE A 26 13.41 -3.10 3.65
C ILE A 26 14.00 -3.61 4.97
N PHE A 27 13.41 -4.65 5.55
CA PHE A 27 13.92 -5.29 6.76
C PHE A 27 15.36 -5.79 6.57
N GLY A 28 15.67 -6.41 5.43
CA GLY A 28 17.03 -6.81 5.08
C GLY A 28 18.01 -5.63 5.04
N HIS A 29 17.61 -4.49 4.47
CA HIS A 29 18.43 -3.27 4.47
C HIS A 29 18.64 -2.73 5.89
N LEU A 30 17.64 -2.80 6.76
CA LEU A 30 17.77 -2.42 8.18
C LEU A 30 18.76 -3.35 8.90
N CYS A 31 18.71 -4.66 8.65
CA CYS A 31 19.68 -5.62 9.17
C CYS A 31 21.12 -5.30 8.73
N TRP A 32 21.32 -4.92 7.46
CA TRP A 32 22.62 -4.46 6.98
C TRP A 32 23.06 -3.16 7.66
N ALA A 33 22.15 -2.20 7.83
CA ALA A 33 22.44 -0.96 8.54
C ALA A 33 22.89 -1.22 9.99
N ILE A 34 22.19 -2.10 10.73
CA ILE A 34 22.60 -2.51 12.08
C ILE A 34 24.00 -3.14 12.07
N ARG A 35 24.29 -4.02 11.10
CA ARG A 35 25.61 -4.64 11.00
C ARG A 35 26.74 -3.64 10.75
N PHE A 36 26.52 -2.61 9.94
CA PHE A 36 27.58 -1.69 9.52
C PHE A 36 27.70 -0.42 10.38
N LEU A 37 26.63 0.01 11.04
CA LEU A 37 26.64 1.25 11.84
C LEU A 37 27.17 1.07 13.26
N TYR A 38 27.07 -0.14 13.83
CA TYR A 38 27.49 -0.40 15.21
C TYR A 38 28.89 -1.00 15.28
N GLN A 39 29.65 -0.63 16.31
CA GLN A 39 30.86 -1.36 16.69
C GLN A 39 30.48 -2.80 17.09
N ASN A 40 31.21 -3.78 16.58
CA ASN A 40 30.87 -5.21 16.70
C ASN A 40 29.47 -5.57 16.15
N GLY A 41 29.13 -5.02 14.98
CA GLY A 41 27.78 -5.07 14.41
C GLY A 41 27.23 -6.47 14.11
N GLU A 42 28.06 -7.50 13.97
CA GLU A 42 27.58 -8.89 13.83
C GLU A 42 26.87 -9.37 15.11
N ASN A 43 27.47 -9.13 16.28
CA ASN A 43 26.84 -9.50 17.55
C ASN A 43 25.59 -8.66 17.79
N LYS A 44 25.61 -7.37 17.43
CA LYS A 44 24.42 -6.50 17.53
C LYS A 44 23.28 -6.96 16.64
N LEU A 45 23.57 -7.36 15.40
CA LEU A 45 22.56 -7.94 14.52
C LEU A 45 22.00 -9.25 15.08
N ARG A 46 22.86 -10.14 15.62
CA ARG A 46 22.42 -11.38 16.25
C ARG A 46 21.50 -11.10 17.43
N GLU A 47 21.92 -10.22 18.35
CA GLU A 47 21.10 -9.78 19.49
C GLU A 47 19.73 -9.24 19.03
N PHE A 48 19.72 -8.38 18.01
CA PHE A 48 18.49 -7.82 17.45
C PHE A 48 17.58 -8.92 16.89
N LEU A 49 18.10 -9.85 16.10
CA LEU A 49 17.31 -10.95 15.53
C LEU A 49 16.78 -11.89 16.61
N GLU A 50 17.54 -12.15 17.68
CA GLU A 50 17.07 -12.99 18.78
C GLU A 50 15.84 -12.42 19.50
N THR A 51 15.65 -11.09 19.50
CA THR A 51 14.43 -10.50 20.07
C THR A 51 13.15 -10.92 19.33
N TYR A 52 13.25 -11.33 18.07
CA TYR A 52 12.11 -11.84 17.30
C TYR A 52 11.75 -13.30 17.66
N ASN A 53 12.67 -14.05 18.28
CA ASN A 53 12.46 -15.44 18.68
C ASN A 53 11.91 -15.56 20.11
N GLN A 54 11.91 -14.48 20.88
CA GLN A 54 11.44 -14.47 22.27
C GLN A 54 9.92 -14.35 22.33
N GLU A 55 9.31 -14.93 23.38
CA GLU A 55 7.89 -14.72 23.65
C GLU A 55 7.65 -13.23 23.96
N GLY A 56 7.02 -12.51 23.04
CA GLY A 56 6.82 -11.07 23.17
C GLY A 56 6.42 -10.40 21.87
N ILE A 57 6.45 -9.07 21.89
CA ILE A 57 6.13 -8.21 20.76
C ILE A 57 7.43 -7.96 19.98
N PRO A 58 7.51 -8.32 18.68
CA PRO A 58 8.67 -8.02 17.85
C PRO A 58 9.06 -6.54 17.94
N PRO A 59 10.36 -6.19 18.03
CA PRO A 59 10.78 -4.81 18.29
C PRO A 59 10.40 -3.85 17.17
N LEU A 60 10.26 -4.37 15.94
CA LEU A 60 9.95 -3.58 14.75
C LEU A 60 9.14 -4.42 13.77
N LEU A 61 8.04 -3.84 13.29
CA LEU A 61 7.28 -4.33 12.15
C LEU A 61 7.38 -3.30 11.03
N VAL A 62 7.57 -3.79 9.80
CA VAL A 62 7.79 -2.94 8.62
C VAL A 62 6.75 -3.28 7.57
N SER A 63 6.05 -2.28 7.06
CA SER A 63 5.14 -2.40 5.92
C SER A 63 5.90 -2.51 4.61
N ASN A 64 5.20 -2.93 3.54
CA ASN A 64 5.71 -2.65 2.20
C ASN A 64 5.67 -1.13 1.96
N GLY A 65 6.53 -0.64 1.08
CA GLY A 65 6.46 0.72 0.57
C GLY A 65 5.35 0.88 -0.46
N PHE A 66 4.61 1.98 -0.34
CA PHE A 66 3.53 2.35 -1.26
C PHE A 66 3.76 3.78 -1.77
N PRO A 67 3.25 4.15 -2.94
CA PRO A 67 3.29 5.54 -3.39
C PRO A 67 2.64 6.47 -2.37
N THR A 68 3.22 7.64 -2.17
CA THR A 68 2.70 8.62 -1.19
C THR A 68 1.23 8.94 -1.48
N GLY A 69 0.37 8.81 -0.46
CA GLY A 69 -1.07 9.04 -0.57
C GLY A 69 -1.89 7.82 -1.00
N TYR A 70 -1.25 6.68 -1.29
CA TYR A 70 -1.91 5.43 -1.67
C TYR A 70 -1.63 4.31 -0.66
N LEU A 71 -2.56 3.36 -0.61
CA LEU A 71 -2.48 2.16 0.22
C LEU A 71 -2.93 0.93 -0.57
N PRO A 72 -2.51 -0.29 -0.17
CA PRO A 72 -2.91 -1.51 -0.84
C PRO A 72 -4.41 -1.73 -0.72
N LYS A 73 -5.04 -2.05 -1.84
CA LYS A 73 -6.47 -2.37 -1.89
C LYS A 73 -6.74 -3.63 -1.05
N PRO A 74 -7.60 -3.54 -0.03
CA PRO A 74 -7.95 -4.71 0.77
C PRO A 74 -8.77 -5.71 -0.05
N VAL A 75 -8.79 -6.97 0.39
CA VAL A 75 -9.64 -8.00 -0.21
C VAL A 75 -11.09 -7.69 0.17
N ILE A 76 -11.85 -7.19 -0.79
CA ILE A 76 -13.25 -6.80 -0.62
C ILE A 76 -14.15 -7.54 -1.62
N PRO A 77 -15.45 -7.72 -1.33
CA PRO A 77 -16.39 -8.31 -2.26
C PRO A 77 -16.39 -7.57 -3.60
N PRO A 78 -16.41 -8.28 -4.73
CA PRO A 78 -16.49 -7.65 -6.04
C PRO A 78 -17.88 -7.02 -6.24
N ILE A 79 -17.90 -5.88 -6.93
CA ILE A 79 -19.16 -5.28 -7.39
C ILE A 79 -19.88 -6.18 -8.39
N THR A 80 -21.19 -6.28 -8.25
CA THR A 80 -22.07 -7.07 -9.12
C THR A 80 -22.25 -6.41 -10.49
N GLN A 81 -22.78 -7.16 -11.45
CA GLN A 81 -23.09 -6.61 -12.77
C GLN A 81 -24.27 -5.63 -12.70
N ASP A 82 -25.27 -5.90 -11.87
CA ASP A 82 -26.44 -5.05 -11.73
C ASP A 82 -26.07 -3.67 -11.15
N GLU A 83 -25.22 -3.62 -10.12
CA GLU A 83 -24.71 -2.37 -9.55
C GLU A 83 -23.90 -1.55 -10.59
N LEU A 84 -23.13 -2.24 -11.43
CA LEU A 84 -22.37 -1.60 -12.50
C LEU A 84 -23.27 -1.03 -13.59
N ASP A 85 -24.28 -1.80 -14.02
CA ASP A 85 -25.21 -1.39 -15.05
C ASP A 85 -26.10 -0.23 -14.55
N MET A 86 -26.44 -0.19 -13.25
CA MET A 86 -27.12 0.95 -12.61
C MET A 86 -26.28 2.21 -12.59
N PHE A 87 -24.96 2.10 -12.43
CA PHE A 87 -24.07 3.27 -12.34
C PHE A 87 -23.64 3.79 -13.72
N VAL A 88 -23.20 2.90 -14.62
CA VAL A 88 -22.62 3.27 -15.92
C VAL A 88 -23.69 3.39 -17.01
N GLY A 89 -24.81 2.69 -16.87
CA GLY A 89 -25.79 2.49 -17.94
C GLY A 89 -25.34 1.35 -18.87
N ARG A 90 -26.30 0.51 -19.28
CA ARG A 90 -26.00 -0.67 -20.13
C ARG A 90 -25.43 -0.27 -21.47
N GLU A 91 -25.91 0.83 -22.03
CA GLU A 91 -25.51 1.42 -23.29
C GLU A 91 -24.05 1.93 -23.27
N ASN A 92 -23.58 2.44 -22.14
CA ASN A 92 -22.21 2.97 -22.01
C ASN A 92 -21.20 1.92 -21.52
N ARG A 93 -21.63 0.68 -21.31
CA ARG A 93 -20.77 -0.39 -20.77
C ARG A 93 -19.60 -0.72 -21.68
N ILE A 94 -19.84 -0.74 -23.00
CA ILE A 94 -18.80 -1.05 -23.98
C ILE A 94 -17.77 0.08 -24.01
N ALA A 95 -18.23 1.33 -24.05
CA ALA A 95 -17.38 2.52 -24.05
C ALA A 95 -16.50 2.60 -22.79
N ASN A 96 -17.05 2.28 -21.62
CA ASN A 96 -16.32 2.32 -20.34
C ASN A 96 -15.60 1.02 -19.97
N SER A 97 -15.65 -0.01 -20.83
CA SER A 97 -15.18 -1.36 -20.50
C SER A 97 -13.70 -1.41 -20.09
N PHE A 98 -12.85 -0.63 -20.74
CA PHE A 98 -11.43 -0.52 -20.41
C PHE A 98 -11.23 0.07 -19.02
N LYS A 99 -11.84 1.23 -18.76
CA LYS A 99 -11.76 1.95 -17.47
C LYS A 99 -12.25 1.09 -16.31
N ILE A 100 -13.40 0.41 -16.47
CA ILE A 100 -13.95 -0.51 -15.47
C ILE A 100 -12.97 -1.64 -15.16
N LYS A 101 -12.37 -2.26 -16.18
CA LYS A 101 -11.40 -3.34 -16.01
C LYS A 101 -10.14 -2.86 -15.31
N THR A 102 -9.64 -1.67 -15.65
CA THR A 102 -8.47 -1.07 -15.01
C THR A 102 -8.73 -0.84 -13.53
N ILE A 103 -9.84 -0.19 -13.16
CA ILE A 103 -10.19 0.08 -11.76
C ILE A 103 -10.35 -1.22 -10.96
N LYS A 104 -10.96 -2.25 -11.54
CA LYS A 104 -11.08 -3.55 -10.88
C LYS A 104 -9.73 -4.20 -10.60
N LYS A 105 -8.77 -4.04 -11.52
CA LYS A 105 -7.42 -4.61 -11.43
C LYS A 105 -6.43 -3.77 -10.62
N LEU A 106 -6.72 -2.50 -10.36
CA LEU A 106 -5.86 -1.66 -9.53
C LEU A 106 -5.68 -2.28 -8.15
N THR A 107 -4.41 -2.41 -7.75
CA THR A 107 -3.95 -2.96 -6.46
C THR A 107 -3.78 -1.89 -5.40
N LEU A 108 -3.85 -0.60 -5.79
CA LEU A 108 -3.68 0.55 -4.92
C LEU A 108 -4.96 1.39 -4.92
N ILE A 109 -5.30 1.95 -3.76
CA ILE A 109 -6.40 2.89 -3.57
C ILE A 109 -5.93 4.13 -2.80
N PRO A 110 -6.57 5.28 -2.98
CA PRO A 110 -6.27 6.47 -2.19
C PRO A 110 -6.40 6.19 -0.69
N LYS A 111 -5.45 6.73 0.11
CA LYS A 111 -5.43 6.56 1.57
C LYS A 111 -6.73 7.02 2.24
N GLY A 112 -7.35 8.08 1.73
CA GLY A 112 -8.64 8.57 2.23
C GLY A 112 -9.76 7.53 2.09
N ASP A 113 -9.87 6.91 0.91
CA ASP A 113 -10.86 5.85 0.66
C ASP A 113 -10.56 4.61 1.51
N PHE A 114 -9.27 4.26 1.70
CA PHE A 114 -8.87 3.15 2.56
C PHE A 114 -9.36 3.33 4.01
N VAL A 115 -9.13 4.51 4.58
CA VAL A 115 -9.56 4.83 5.96
C VAL A 115 -11.09 4.78 6.06
N GLN A 116 -11.79 5.32 5.07
CA GLN A 116 -13.25 5.28 5.04
C GLN A 116 -13.81 3.86 4.90
N LEU A 117 -13.14 2.98 4.14
CA LEU A 117 -13.48 1.55 4.06
C LEU A 117 -13.30 0.87 5.42
N GLN A 118 -12.17 1.13 6.09
CA GLN A 118 -11.88 0.54 7.39
C GLN A 118 -12.90 0.96 8.46
N MET A 119 -13.40 2.20 8.38
CA MET A 119 -14.47 2.70 9.26
C MET A 119 -15.87 2.19 8.89
N GLY A 120 -16.02 1.50 7.75
CA GLY A 120 -17.33 1.06 7.24
C GLY A 120 -18.21 2.19 6.69
N THR A 121 -17.64 3.39 6.48
CA THR A 121 -18.35 4.57 5.99
C THR A 121 -18.67 4.47 4.50
N ILE A 122 -17.81 3.81 3.73
CA ILE A 122 -18.01 3.59 2.29
C ILE A 122 -18.12 2.11 1.95
N THR A 123 -18.93 1.80 0.93
CA THR A 123 -19.11 0.45 0.41
C THR A 123 -18.14 0.17 -0.75
N PRO A 124 -17.92 -1.11 -1.13
CA PRO A 124 -17.16 -1.44 -2.33
C PRO A 124 -17.68 -0.76 -3.61
N LEU A 125 -19.00 -0.53 -3.69
CA LEU A 125 -19.61 0.21 -4.81
C LEU A 125 -19.22 1.69 -4.78
N THR A 126 -19.31 2.33 -3.61
CA THR A 126 -18.91 3.73 -3.42
C THR A 126 -17.43 3.94 -3.73
N LEU A 127 -16.57 3.01 -3.28
CA LEU A 127 -15.16 3.01 -3.66
C LEU A 127 -14.98 2.99 -5.18
N PHE A 128 -15.70 2.08 -5.86
CA PHE A 128 -15.63 1.99 -7.32
C PHE A 128 -16.06 3.29 -8.00
N GLN A 129 -17.12 3.94 -7.50
CA GLN A 129 -17.61 5.22 -8.00
C GLN A 129 -16.57 6.33 -7.81
N ASN A 130 -15.96 6.43 -6.63
CA ASN A 130 -14.90 7.39 -6.33
C ASN A 130 -13.70 7.21 -7.28
N MET A 131 -13.21 5.97 -7.40
CA MET A 131 -12.10 5.63 -8.30
C MET A 131 -12.46 5.88 -9.78
N HIS A 132 -13.72 5.69 -10.16
CA HIS A 132 -14.18 5.99 -11.51
C HIS A 132 -14.22 7.50 -11.79
N GLY A 133 -14.64 8.31 -10.81
CA GLY A 133 -14.63 9.77 -10.90
C GLY A 133 -13.20 10.34 -10.97
N SER A 134 -12.29 9.81 -10.16
CA SER A 134 -10.90 10.30 -10.05
C SER A 134 -9.89 9.53 -10.91
N TYR A 135 -10.35 8.77 -11.91
CA TYR A 135 -9.51 7.87 -12.70
C TYR A 135 -8.29 8.55 -13.32
N ASP A 136 -8.47 9.70 -13.99
CA ASP A 136 -7.38 10.38 -14.68
C ASP A 136 -6.32 10.90 -13.70
N THR A 137 -6.75 11.35 -12.52
CA THR A 137 -5.85 11.76 -11.43
C THR A 137 -5.08 10.57 -10.89
N ILE A 138 -5.76 9.47 -10.56
CA ILE A 138 -5.11 8.25 -10.04
C ILE A 138 -4.06 7.72 -11.02
N MET A 139 -4.39 7.63 -12.30
CA MET A 139 -3.46 7.12 -13.30
C MET A 139 -2.26 8.07 -13.50
N LYS A 140 -2.48 9.38 -13.43
CA LYS A 140 -1.39 10.37 -13.51
C LYS A 140 -0.46 10.27 -12.30
N ASP A 141 -0.99 10.12 -11.11
CA ASP A 141 -0.21 10.07 -9.87
C ASP A 141 0.62 8.79 -9.78
N LEU A 142 0.03 7.64 -10.14
CA LEU A 142 0.73 6.35 -10.21
C LEU A 142 1.80 6.29 -11.32
N THR A 143 1.74 7.16 -12.32
CA THR A 143 2.77 7.23 -13.38
C THR A 143 3.92 8.16 -13.00
N ASN A 144 3.66 9.17 -12.16
CA ASN A 144 4.64 10.19 -11.75
C ASN A 144 5.29 9.86 -10.40
N GLU A 145 5.29 8.60 -9.96
CA GLU A 145 5.77 8.17 -8.65
C GLU A 145 7.24 8.58 -8.41
N GLN A 146 7.43 9.66 -7.65
CA GLN A 146 8.73 10.15 -7.19
C GLN A 146 8.92 9.99 -5.68
N SER A 147 7.89 9.56 -4.95
CA SER A 147 7.91 9.45 -3.50
C SER A 147 7.16 8.21 -3.02
N MET A 148 7.79 7.47 -2.12
CA MET A 148 7.28 6.24 -1.50
C MET A 148 7.13 6.43 0.01
N VAL A 149 6.13 5.79 0.60
CA VAL A 149 5.86 5.75 2.04
C VAL A 149 6.02 4.33 2.54
N VAL A 150 6.80 4.14 3.60
CA VAL A 150 6.95 2.88 4.34
C VAL A 150 6.35 3.02 5.73
#